data_AF-A0A960G1Y5-F1
#
_entry.id   AF-A0A960G1Y5-F1
#
_cell.length_a   1.000
_cell.length_b   1.000
_cell.length_c   1.000
_cell.angle_alpha   90.00
_cell.angle_beta   90.00
_cell.angle_gamma   90.00
#
_symmetry.space_group_name_H-M   'P 1'
#
loop_
_entity.id
_entity.type
_entity.pdbx_description
1 polymer ?
#
loop_
_entity_poly.entity_id
_entity_poly.type
_entity_poly.pdbx_seq_one_letter_code
_entity_poly.pdbx_strand_id
1 'polypeptide(L)'
;MMLAFAEIRRGRGRFASIIAALSLIVFLVLTLGALADGLFFGATGAVRSTNATAYAFSPDAKGSLIRSSMSPAQVEEVRDAPGVAQATGVGVLLTAGQTTDAEYDVAIFGVDPQGAGVPTTVS
;
A
#
# COMPACT_ATOMS: atom_id res chain seq x y z
N MET A 1 4.34 39.94 -24.26
CA MET A 1 5.43 39.26 -23.50
C MET A 1 5.99 38.11 -24.31
N MET A 2 6.82 38.39 -25.33
CA MET A 2 7.37 37.39 -26.26
C MET A 2 8.91 37.34 -26.22
N LEU A 3 9.52 38.29 -25.50
CA LEU A 3 10.97 38.38 -25.31
C LEU A 3 11.53 37.20 -24.51
N ALA A 4 10.83 36.70 -23.48
CA ALA A 4 11.29 35.57 -22.68
C ALA A 4 11.49 34.28 -23.51
N PHE A 5 10.55 33.97 -24.40
CA PHE A 5 10.68 32.83 -25.33
C PHE A 5 11.79 33.04 -26.38
N ALA A 6 12.02 34.29 -26.81
CA ALA A 6 13.10 34.62 -27.73
C ALA A 6 14.49 34.45 -27.08
N GLU A 7 14.62 34.81 -25.80
CA GLU A 7 15.84 34.64 -24.99
C GLU A 7 16.19 33.15 -24.83
N ILE A 8 15.20 32.31 -24.48
CA ILE A 8 15.34 30.85 -24.36
C ILE A 8 15.81 30.23 -25.68
N ARG A 9 15.28 30.72 -26.81
CA ARG A 9 15.62 30.22 -28.15
C ARG A 9 17.02 30.65 -28.62
N ARG A 10 17.61 31.69 -28.04
CA ARG A 10 18.96 32.19 -28.36
C ARG A 10 20.03 31.58 -27.45
N GLY A 11 19.71 31.33 -26.18
CA GLY A 11 20.58 30.69 -25.18
C GLY A 11 20.47 29.16 -25.10
N ARG A 12 20.28 28.47 -26.23
CA ARG A 12 19.83 27.06 -26.32
C ARG A 12 20.62 26.07 -25.47
N GLY A 13 21.95 26.22 -25.33
CA GLY A 13 22.77 25.29 -24.56
C GLY A 13 22.49 25.32 -23.05
N ARG A 14 22.44 26.53 -22.45
CA ARG A 14 22.23 26.69 -21.01
C ARG A 14 20.78 26.40 -20.60
N PHE A 15 19.81 26.79 -21.44
CA PHE A 15 18.41 26.49 -21.14
C PHE A 15 18.07 25.01 -21.36
N ALA A 16 18.65 24.35 -22.37
CA ALA A 16 18.45 22.91 -22.56
C ALA A 16 18.96 22.09 -21.38
N SER A 17 20.13 22.42 -20.82
CA SER A 17 20.67 21.70 -19.66
C SER A 17 19.81 21.90 -18.40
N ILE A 18 19.33 23.12 -18.15
CA ILE A 18 18.44 23.42 -17.01
C ILE A 18 17.11 22.69 -17.15
N ILE A 19 16.49 22.74 -18.34
CA ILE A 19 15.22 22.05 -18.60
C ILE A 19 15.41 20.54 -18.49
N ALA A 20 16.48 19.98 -19.05
CA ALA A 20 16.77 18.55 -18.98
C ALA A 20 16.98 18.08 -17.53
N ALA A 21 17.76 18.83 -16.74
CA ALA A 21 17.99 18.51 -15.33
C ALA A 21 16.69 18.55 -14.52
N LEU A 22 15.88 19.61 -14.68
CA LEU A 22 14.58 19.71 -14.00
C LEU A 22 13.63 18.59 -14.42
N SER A 23 13.54 18.28 -15.71
CA SER A 23 12.74 17.17 -16.22
C SER A 23 13.20 15.83 -15.65
N LEU A 24 14.51 15.60 -15.54
CA LEU A 24 15.06 14.38 -14.96
C LEU A 24 14.70 14.25 -13.48
N ILE A 25 14.77 15.35 -12.72
CA ILE A 25 14.38 15.36 -11.31
C ILE A 25 12.89 15.05 -11.16
N VAL A 26 12.03 15.72 -11.93
CA VAL A 26 10.58 15.48 -11.89
C VAL A 26 10.27 14.05 -12.29
N PHE A 27 10.88 13.55 -13.38
CA PHE A 27 10.74 12.17 -13.81
C PHE A 27 11.14 11.18 -12.73
N LEU A 28 12.28 11.41 -12.07
CA LEU A 28 12.76 10.56 -10.99
C LEU A 28 11.78 10.55 -9.81
N VAL A 29 11.34 11.72 -9.36
CA VAL A 29 10.38 11.84 -8.24
C VAL A 29 9.07 11.13 -8.56
N LEU A 30 8.53 11.33 -9.77
CA LEU A 30 7.30 10.66 -10.20
C LEU A 30 7.47 9.14 -10.31
N THR A 31 8.61 8.67 -10.82
CA THR A 31 8.90 7.24 -10.94
C THR A 31 9.03 6.59 -9.57
N LEU A 32 9.75 7.22 -8.64
CA LEU A 32 9.87 6.72 -7.27
C LEU A 32 8.52 6.73 -6.55
N GLY A 33 7.72 7.78 -6.73
CA GLY A 33 6.36 7.85 -6.22
C GLY A 33 5.48 6.72 -6.76
N ALA A 34 5.48 6.53 -8.08
CA ALA A 34 4.70 5.47 -8.74
C ALA A 34 5.15 4.06 -8.33
N LEU A 35 6.45 3.85 -8.09
CA LEU A 35 6.97 2.57 -7.59
C LEU A 35 6.59 2.34 -6.13
N ALA A 36 6.69 3.37 -5.28
CA ALA A 36 6.27 3.29 -3.89
C ALA A 36 4.76 3.02 -3.78
N ASP A 37 3.96 3.73 -4.56
CA ASP A 37 2.53 3.52 -4.70
C ASP A 37 2.27 2.12 -5.25
N GLY A 38 2.88 1.73 -6.38
CA GLY A 38 2.70 0.42 -6.99
C GLY A 38 3.04 -0.75 -6.05
N LEU A 39 4.12 -0.61 -5.27
CA LEU A 39 4.48 -1.58 -4.23
C LEU A 39 3.45 -1.59 -3.10
N PHE A 40 2.98 -0.41 -2.67
CA PHE A 40 1.96 -0.29 -1.64
C PHE A 40 0.63 -0.90 -2.10
N PHE A 41 0.12 -0.50 -3.26
CA PHE A 41 -1.12 -1.00 -3.86
C PHE A 41 -1.04 -2.49 -4.20
N GLY A 42 0.06 -2.94 -4.80
CA GLY A 42 0.28 -4.35 -5.16
C GLY A 42 0.40 -5.27 -3.94
N ALA A 43 1.01 -4.78 -2.84
CA ALA A 43 1.12 -5.56 -1.61
C ALA A 43 -0.13 -5.51 -0.72
N THR A 44 -1.05 -4.55 -0.93
CA THR A 44 -2.21 -4.31 -0.04
C THR A 44 -3.57 -4.41 -0.72
N GLY A 45 -3.66 -4.97 -1.93
CA GLY A 45 -4.93 -5.09 -2.68
C GLY A 45 -6.09 -5.66 -1.85
N ALA A 46 -5.85 -6.76 -1.12
CA ALA A 46 -6.84 -7.39 -0.22
C ALA A 46 -7.22 -6.52 1.00
N VAL A 47 -6.34 -5.62 1.43
CA VAL A 47 -6.55 -4.70 2.56
C VAL A 47 -7.36 -3.48 2.15
N ARG A 48 -7.37 -3.12 0.85
CA ARG A 48 -8.18 -2.01 0.32
C ARG A 48 -9.56 -2.42 -0.12
N SER A 49 -9.74 -3.64 -0.62
CA SER A 49 -11.06 -4.16 -0.98
C SER A 49 -11.81 -4.75 0.22
N THR A 50 -11.62 -4.22 1.43
CA THR A 50 -12.21 -4.75 2.66
C THR A 50 -13.43 -3.94 3.11
N ASN A 51 -14.29 -4.56 3.91
CA ASN A 51 -15.36 -3.86 4.63
C ASN A 51 -14.87 -3.15 5.92
N ALA A 52 -13.61 -3.32 6.33
CA ALA A 52 -13.04 -2.64 7.48
C ALA A 52 -12.77 -1.16 7.22
N THR A 53 -13.17 -0.29 8.16
CA THR A 53 -12.91 1.15 8.09
C THR A 53 -11.53 1.52 8.65
N ALA A 54 -10.97 0.68 9.51
CA ALA A 54 -9.65 0.87 10.14
C ALA A 54 -9.05 -0.48 10.55
N TYR A 55 -7.74 -0.50 10.76
CA TYR A 55 -7.01 -1.65 11.31
C TYR A 55 -6.33 -1.27 12.62
N ALA A 56 -6.49 -2.14 13.62
CA ALA A 56 -5.71 -2.09 14.85
C ALA A 56 -4.51 -3.05 14.74
N PHE A 57 -3.36 -2.64 15.25
CA PHE A 57 -2.13 -3.41 15.19
C PHE A 57 -1.48 -3.48 16.57
N SER A 58 -0.66 -4.50 16.80
CA SER A 58 0.22 -4.49 17.97
C SER A 58 1.21 -3.31 17.88
N PRO A 59 1.63 -2.72 19.03
CA PRO A 59 2.50 -1.54 19.03
C PRO A 59 3.81 -1.73 18.25
N ASP A 60 4.35 -2.94 18.31
CA ASP A 60 5.64 -3.30 17.68
C ASP A 60 5.51 -3.59 16.18
N ALA A 61 4.30 -3.76 15.67
CA ALA A 61 4.06 -4.14 14.27
C ALA A 61 4.29 -3.02 13.27
N LYS A 62 4.30 -1.75 13.72
CA LYS A 62 4.44 -0.55 12.86
C LYS A 62 3.50 -0.57 11.63
N GLY A 63 2.27 -1.04 11.81
CA GLY A 63 1.26 -1.13 10.74
C GLY A 63 1.41 -2.33 9.80
N SER A 64 2.29 -3.30 10.11
CA SER A 64 2.45 -4.52 9.30
C SER A 64 1.53 -5.64 9.80
N LEU A 65 0.59 -6.08 8.97
CA LEU A 65 -0.31 -7.21 9.26
C LEU A 65 0.46 -8.49 9.58
N ILE A 66 1.55 -8.76 8.86
CA ILE A 66 2.35 -9.98 9.01
C ILE A 66 3.19 -9.96 10.30
N ARG A 67 3.56 -8.77 10.81
CA ARG A 67 4.29 -8.65 12.08
C ARG A 67 3.39 -8.48 13.30
N SER A 68 2.11 -8.14 13.08
CA SER A 68 1.16 -7.90 14.15
C SER A 68 0.67 -9.21 14.73
N SER A 69 0.80 -9.35 16.04
CA SER A 69 0.20 -10.43 16.81
C SER A 69 -0.68 -9.83 17.89
N MET A 70 -1.96 -10.19 17.87
CA MET A 70 -2.95 -9.78 18.86
C MET A 70 -3.65 -11.03 19.37
N SER A 71 -3.74 -11.15 20.69
CA SER A 71 -4.53 -12.20 21.34
C SER A 71 -6.02 -11.94 21.18
N PRO A 72 -6.88 -12.98 21.28
CA PRO A 72 -8.33 -12.78 21.26
C PRO A 72 -8.83 -11.78 22.30
N ALA A 73 -8.22 -11.74 23.49
CA ALA A 73 -8.58 -10.78 24.54
C ALA A 73 -8.33 -9.31 24.11
N GLN A 74 -7.24 -9.05 23.37
CA GLN A 74 -6.95 -7.71 22.85
C GLN A 74 -7.89 -7.31 21.71
N VAL A 75 -8.38 -8.30 20.94
CA VAL A 75 -9.41 -8.03 19.92
C VAL A 75 -10.73 -7.64 20.59
N GLU A 76 -11.11 -8.29 21.68
CA GLU A 76 -12.29 -7.91 22.47
C GLU A 76 -12.12 -6.51 23.10
N GLU A 77 -10.93 -6.17 23.62
CA GLU A 77 -10.65 -4.81 24.11
C GLU A 77 -10.85 -3.74 23.03
N VAL A 78 -10.41 -4.01 21.80
CA VAL A 78 -10.66 -3.12 20.65
C VAL A 78 -12.16 -3.07 20.31
N ARG A 79 -12.87 -4.19 20.42
CA ARG A 79 -14.32 -4.25 20.17
C ARG A 79 -15.10 -3.39 21.16
N ASP A 80 -14.68 -3.37 22.42
CA ASP A 80 -15.32 -2.60 23.50
C ASP A 80 -14.95 -1.11 23.49
N ALA A 81 -14.02 -0.69 22.61
CA ALA A 81 -13.59 0.69 22.55
C ALA A 81 -14.72 1.63 22.06
N PRO A 82 -14.81 2.86 22.61
CA PRO A 82 -15.84 3.82 22.21
C PRO A 82 -15.82 4.12 20.70
N GLY A 83 -16.98 3.98 20.05
CA GLY A 83 -17.15 4.26 18.62
C GLY A 83 -16.84 3.07 17.69
N VAL A 84 -16.45 1.91 18.23
CA VAL A 84 -16.26 0.68 17.44
C VAL A 84 -17.61 -0.03 17.28
N ALA A 85 -18.07 -0.16 16.04
CA ALA A 85 -19.30 -0.89 15.73
C ALA A 85 -19.10 -2.41 15.69
N GLN A 86 -17.95 -2.85 15.16
CA GLN A 86 -17.58 -4.25 15.05
C GLN A 86 -16.05 -4.35 14.95
N ALA A 87 -15.47 -5.34 15.63
CA ALA A 87 -14.06 -5.70 15.49
C ALA A 87 -13.90 -7.22 15.44
N THR A 88 -13.05 -7.69 14.55
CA THR A 88 -12.74 -9.11 14.32
C THR A 88 -11.28 -9.26 13.93
N GLY A 89 -10.69 -10.40 14.27
CA GLY A 89 -9.31 -10.70 13.92
C GLY A 89 -9.16 -10.99 12.43
N VAL A 90 -8.04 -10.54 11.86
CA VAL A 90 -7.58 -10.88 10.51
C VAL A 90 -6.22 -11.54 10.63
N GLY A 91 -6.09 -12.76 10.12
CA GLY A 91 -4.84 -13.51 10.07
C GLY A 91 -4.27 -13.54 8.65
N VAL A 92 -2.95 -13.44 8.52
CA VAL A 92 -2.24 -13.63 7.25
C VAL A 92 -1.15 -14.67 7.46
N LEU A 93 -1.18 -15.72 6.65
CA LEU A 93 -0.12 -16.74 6.58
C LEU A 93 0.53 -16.68 5.21
N LEU A 94 1.83 -16.39 5.18
CA LEU A 94 2.64 -16.50 3.97
C LEU A 94 3.23 -17.90 3.90
N THR A 95 2.97 -18.61 2.81
CA THR A 95 3.45 -19.98 2.58
C THR A 95 3.71 -20.19 1.10
N ALA A 96 4.45 -21.24 0.75
CA ALA A 96 4.49 -21.72 -0.62
C ALA A 96 3.37 -22.73 -0.87
N GLY A 97 2.81 -22.72 -2.08
CA GLY A 97 1.92 -23.75 -2.62
C GLY A 97 2.59 -24.42 -3.81
N GLN A 98 2.55 -25.75 -3.86
CA GLN A 98 3.07 -26.52 -4.99
C GLN A 98 1.94 -27.01 -5.90
N THR A 99 2.14 -26.87 -7.21
CA THR A 99 1.37 -27.56 -8.25
C THR A 99 2.28 -28.59 -8.92
N THR A 100 1.73 -29.39 -9.83
CA THR A 100 2.50 -30.38 -10.60
C THR A 100 3.66 -29.75 -11.38
N ASP A 101 3.52 -28.49 -11.80
CA ASP A 101 4.44 -27.84 -12.73
C ASP A 101 5.28 -26.71 -12.10
N ALA A 102 4.89 -26.17 -10.94
CA ALA A 102 5.61 -25.06 -10.29
C ALA A 102 5.26 -24.87 -8.81
N GLU A 103 6.14 -24.15 -8.12
CA GLU A 103 5.92 -23.63 -6.76
C GLU A 103 5.55 -22.13 -6.83
N TYR A 104 4.61 -21.73 -5.98
CA TYR A 104 4.05 -20.38 -5.95
C TYR A 104 4.08 -19.86 -4.52
N ASP A 105 4.45 -18.61 -4.34
CA ASP A 105 4.25 -17.91 -3.07
C ASP A 105 2.77 -17.56 -2.91
N VAL A 106 2.18 -17.95 -1.79
CA VAL A 106 0.76 -17.80 -1.48
C VAL A 106 0.58 -17.05 -0.16
N ALA A 107 -0.28 -16.04 -0.17
CA ALA A 107 -0.78 -15.39 1.04
C ALA A 107 -2.18 -15.92 1.36
N ILE A 108 -2.31 -16.63 2.47
CA ILE A 108 -3.59 -17.15 2.97
C ILE A 108 -4.14 -16.18 4.01
N PHE A 109 -5.35 -15.67 3.77
CA PHE A 109 -6.04 -14.79 4.71
C PHE A 109 -7.08 -15.58 5.50
N GLY A 110 -6.98 -15.54 6.83
CA GLY A 110 -8.00 -16.04 7.75
C GLY A 110 -8.87 -14.89 8.23
N VAL A 111 -10.16 -14.92 7.89
CA VAL A 111 -11.15 -13.90 8.28
C VAL A 111 -12.43 -14.56 8.77
N ASP A 112 -13.15 -13.88 9.65
CA ASP A 112 -14.54 -14.22 9.96
C ASP A 112 -15.43 -13.70 8.82
N PRO A 113 -16.17 -14.55 8.08
CA PRO A 113 -17.00 -14.13 6.94
C PRO A 113 -18.10 -13.12 7.28
N GLN A 114 -18.54 -13.05 8.54
CA GLN A 114 -19.50 -12.05 9.01
C GLN A 114 -18.85 -10.88 9.77
N GLY A 115 -17.51 -10.90 9.85
CA GLY A 115 -16.70 -9.92 10.55
C GLY A 115 -16.37 -8.66 9.74
N ALA A 116 -15.76 -7.70 10.43
CA ALA A 116 -14.97 -6.65 9.82
C ALA A 116 -13.62 -7.21 9.32
N GLY A 117 -13.12 -6.68 8.22
CA GLY A 117 -11.85 -7.11 7.60
C GLY A 117 -12.03 -8.06 6.41
N VAL A 118 -13.26 -8.38 6.02
CA VAL A 118 -13.57 -9.30 4.92
C VAL A 118 -13.38 -8.59 3.57
N PRO A 119 -12.60 -9.17 2.64
CA PRO A 119 -12.52 -8.66 1.27
C PRO A 119 -13.87 -8.74 0.56
N THR A 120 -14.38 -7.63 0.05
CA THR A 120 -15.60 -7.50 -0.74
C THR A 120 -15.36 -7.79 -2.23
N THR A 121 -14.11 -7.71 -2.70
CA THR A 121 -13.73 -8.07 -4.08
C THR A 121 -12.36 -8.74 -4.09
N VAL A 122 -12.21 -9.78 -4.92
CA VAL A 122 -10.94 -10.42 -5.24
C VAL A 122 -10.68 -10.10 -6.71
N SER A 123 -9.73 -9.19 -6.98
CA SER A 123 -9.34 -8.77 -8.33
C SER A 123 -7.85 -9.00 -8.53
#